data_AF-A0A0G1IHF2-F1
#
_entry.id   AF-A0A0G1IHF2-F1
#
_cell.length_a   1.000
_cell.length_b   1.000
_cell.length_c   1.000
_cell.angle_alpha   90.00
_cell.angle_beta   90.00
_cell.angle_gamma   90.00
#
_symmetry.space_group_name_H-M   'P 1'
#
loop_
_entity.id
_entity.type
_entity.pdbx_description
1 polymer ?
#
loop_
_entity_poly.entity_id
_entity_poly.type
_entity_poly.pdbx_seq_one_letter_code
_entity_poly.pdbx_strand_id
1 'polypeptide(L)'
;MKKISLSLMMFLMVLLVSGTFSVKTTSAVESQECTPGSQIIISSVGDTVNDGSGSAVAMSFEHAAWYPSADLGSGAVWIWHEANISDPTSDHTDIFTKTININGSFVSANIEIAADNGYLIKVNDVTVVDKLSEEHNYEALSSHDLIFNSGNNTLEITVKNFGLEGSTPELNPAGLLYKLVVNDCSSPDTATISATKIVCDDESDLPNWGAGGPNVTSTTASDFLLANPSCHAADWTFELAPGDTENPGDNIIGAAGGVWTPFTSTTTIPLPSASIWVREQMKDGYIPFTGLNTTQNVSAELYCNDDVLHYDNYDFVSSMETGQIYYCVAFNVSTTPPPPAP
;
A
#
# COMPACT_ATOMS: atom_id res chain seq x y z
N MET A 1 -63.71 44.87 -40.77
CA MET A 1 -62.95 45.27 -39.57
C MET A 1 -62.99 44.12 -38.58
N LYS A 2 -61.80 43.71 -38.11
CA LYS A 2 -61.47 42.72 -37.05
C LYS A 2 -62.00 41.27 -37.18
N LYS A 3 -61.02 40.37 -37.38
CA LYS A 3 -61.05 38.90 -37.35
C LYS A 3 -60.70 38.37 -35.94
N ILE A 4 -60.84 37.04 -35.80
CA ILE A 4 -60.24 36.08 -34.83
C ILE A 4 -61.20 35.76 -33.68
N SER A 5 -62.00 34.69 -33.73
CA SER A 5 -61.75 33.24 -33.88
C SER A 5 -61.16 32.59 -32.64
N LEU A 6 -62.05 31.83 -32.01
CA LEU A 6 -61.91 30.85 -30.93
C LEU A 6 -60.72 29.90 -31.19
N SER A 7 -59.85 29.69 -30.20
CA SER A 7 -58.85 28.63 -30.22
C SER A 7 -59.06 27.68 -29.04
N LEU A 8 -59.05 26.42 -29.41
CA LEU A 8 -59.34 25.19 -28.69
C LEU A 8 -58.12 24.78 -27.85
N MET A 9 -58.26 24.68 -26.52
CA MET A 9 -57.25 24.05 -25.67
C MET A 9 -57.42 22.52 -25.73
N MET A 10 -56.42 21.85 -26.28
CA MET A 10 -56.25 20.41 -26.31
C MET A 10 -54.93 20.11 -25.60
N PHE A 11 -54.93 19.42 -24.46
CA PHE A 11 -53.76 18.74 -23.88
C PHE A 11 -54.26 17.69 -22.89
N LEU A 12 -54.36 16.43 -23.34
CA LEU A 12 -53.39 15.35 -23.20
C LEU A 12 -53.40 14.71 -21.79
N MET A 13 -54.12 13.58 -21.72
CA MET A 13 -54.21 12.68 -20.56
C MET A 13 -52.94 11.80 -20.56
N VAL A 14 -52.07 11.98 -19.56
CA VAL A 14 -50.88 11.13 -19.36
C VAL A 14 -51.25 9.99 -18.41
N LEU A 15 -51.09 8.75 -18.89
CA LEU A 15 -51.18 7.53 -18.09
C LEU A 15 -50.05 7.49 -17.05
N LEU A 16 -50.40 7.30 -15.77
CA LEU A 16 -49.47 6.94 -14.70
C LEU A 16 -49.07 5.47 -14.83
N VAL A 17 -47.83 5.20 -15.26
CA VAL A 17 -47.19 3.89 -15.12
C VAL A 17 -46.43 3.89 -13.80
N SER A 18 -46.94 3.18 -12.80
CA SER A 18 -46.27 2.95 -11.52
C SER A 18 -45.17 1.90 -11.71
N GLY A 19 -43.98 2.35 -12.12
CA GLY A 19 -42.76 1.54 -12.05
C GLY A 19 -42.18 1.58 -10.65
N THR A 20 -42.16 0.43 -9.97
CA THR A 20 -41.38 0.24 -8.74
C THR A 20 -39.89 0.31 -9.10
N PHE A 21 -39.23 1.41 -8.76
CA PHE A 21 -37.78 1.51 -8.81
C PHE A 21 -37.19 0.64 -7.68
N SER A 22 -36.56 -0.46 -8.05
CA SER A 22 -35.68 -1.19 -7.15
C SER A 22 -34.40 -0.36 -7.00
N VAL A 23 -34.20 0.22 -5.81
CA VAL A 23 -32.96 0.92 -5.46
C VAL A 23 -31.87 -0.15 -5.38
N LYS A 24 -30.99 -0.20 -6.38
CA LYS A 24 -29.71 -0.89 -6.24
C LYS A 24 -28.93 -0.17 -5.14
N THR A 25 -28.77 -0.82 -4.01
CA THR A 25 -27.83 -0.44 -2.96
C THR A 25 -26.45 -0.27 -3.60
N THR A 26 -25.95 0.96 -3.61
CA THR A 26 -24.55 1.24 -3.87
C THR A 26 -23.71 0.55 -2.82
N SER A 27 -22.89 -0.41 -3.22
CA SER A 27 -21.80 -0.92 -2.39
C SER A 27 -20.99 0.27 -1.89
N ALA A 28 -20.79 0.35 -0.58
CA ALA A 28 -19.84 1.28 -0.01
C ALA A 28 -18.49 1.00 -0.66
N VAL A 29 -17.91 2.02 -1.31
CA VAL A 29 -16.51 1.99 -1.71
C VAL A 29 -15.75 1.94 -0.40
N GLU A 30 -15.21 0.78 -0.07
CA GLU A 30 -14.27 0.60 1.02
C GLU A 30 -13.14 1.60 0.80
N SER A 31 -13.05 2.60 1.66
CA SER A 31 -11.98 3.58 1.61
C SER A 31 -10.69 2.82 1.83
N GLN A 32 -9.84 2.74 0.80
CA GLN A 32 -8.51 2.18 0.93
C GLN A 32 -7.77 3.01 1.99
N GLU A 33 -7.67 2.45 3.19
CA GLU A 33 -6.84 2.98 4.27
C GLU A 33 -5.41 3.02 3.75
N CYS A 34 -4.87 4.22 3.52
CA CYS A 34 -3.47 4.39 3.19
C CYS A 34 -2.76 5.19 4.26
N THR A 35 -1.49 4.87 4.45
CA THR A 35 -0.59 5.60 5.32
C THR A 35 0.04 6.73 4.51
N PRO A 36 -0.23 8.01 4.82
CA PRO A 36 0.40 9.11 4.13
C PRO A 36 1.90 9.15 4.44
N GLY A 37 2.73 9.29 3.41
CA GLY A 37 4.16 9.53 3.52
C GLY A 37 4.56 10.88 2.94
N SER A 38 5.70 11.40 3.40
CA SER A 38 6.26 12.66 2.93
C SER A 38 7.78 12.61 2.93
N GLN A 39 8.40 13.07 1.85
CA GLN A 39 9.85 13.13 1.64
C GLN A 39 10.24 14.58 1.31
N ILE A 40 11.34 15.05 1.93
CA ILE A 40 11.95 16.35 1.63
C ILE A 40 13.31 16.09 1.00
N ILE A 41 13.47 16.46 -0.26
CA ILE A 41 14.73 16.39 -1.01
C ILE A 41 15.23 17.82 -1.23
N ILE A 42 16.52 18.05 -1.04
CA ILE A 42 17.13 19.38 -1.15
C ILE A 42 18.37 19.35 -2.04
N SER A 43 18.76 20.51 -2.55
CA SER A 43 20.08 20.70 -3.15
C SER A 43 21.18 20.45 -2.12
N SER A 44 22.10 19.54 -2.44
CA SER A 44 23.16 19.10 -1.53
C SER A 44 24.43 18.69 -2.29
N VAL A 45 25.55 18.52 -1.56
CA VAL A 45 26.79 17.98 -2.15
C VAL A 45 26.69 16.49 -2.55
N GLY A 46 25.56 15.84 -2.27
CA GLY A 46 25.26 14.48 -2.71
C GLY A 46 24.46 14.42 -4.02
N ASP A 47 24.24 15.56 -4.68
CA ASP A 47 23.60 15.62 -5.99
C ASP A 47 24.58 15.13 -7.07
N THR A 48 24.09 14.30 -8.00
CA THR A 48 24.93 13.83 -9.10
C THR A 48 24.99 14.89 -10.18
N VAL A 49 26.17 15.14 -10.75
CA VAL A 49 26.37 16.14 -11.80
C VAL A 49 26.78 15.46 -13.12
N ASN A 50 26.24 15.98 -14.23
CA ASN A 50 26.56 15.62 -15.62
C ASN A 50 26.60 14.10 -15.85
N ASP A 51 25.45 13.45 -15.64
CA ASP A 51 25.24 12.02 -15.88
C ASP A 51 26.23 11.11 -15.12
N GLY A 52 26.58 11.48 -13.88
CA GLY A 52 27.45 10.67 -13.03
C GLY A 52 28.93 10.99 -13.13
N SER A 53 29.33 12.05 -13.84
CA SER A 53 30.75 12.45 -13.93
C SER A 53 31.32 12.99 -12.62
N GLY A 54 30.48 13.33 -11.64
CA GLY A 54 30.88 13.78 -10.32
C GLY A 54 29.72 14.03 -9.37
N SER A 55 30.05 14.52 -8.18
CA SER A 55 29.08 15.02 -7.21
C SER A 55 29.12 16.54 -7.20
N ALA A 56 27.96 17.15 -6.94
CA ALA A 56 27.87 18.57 -6.75
C ALA A 56 28.71 19.01 -5.54
N VAL A 57 29.14 20.25 -5.56
CA VAL A 57 29.87 20.87 -4.46
C VAL A 57 29.12 22.11 -4.01
N ALA A 58 29.24 22.43 -2.73
CA ALA A 58 28.70 23.67 -2.20
C ALA A 58 29.52 24.84 -2.76
N MET A 59 28.83 25.92 -3.14
CA MET A 59 29.49 27.16 -3.54
C MET A 59 30.32 27.71 -2.40
N SER A 60 31.49 28.28 -2.73
CA SER A 60 32.41 28.78 -1.70
C SER A 60 31.90 30.03 -0.96
N PHE A 61 30.91 30.71 -1.54
CA PHE A 61 30.17 31.81 -0.95
C PHE A 61 28.73 31.84 -1.49
N GLU A 62 27.83 32.54 -0.80
CA GLU A 62 26.51 32.89 -1.30
C GLU A 62 26.52 34.35 -1.77
N HIS A 63 26.17 34.59 -3.02
CA HIS A 63 26.16 35.95 -3.56
C HIS A 63 25.04 36.77 -2.92
N ALA A 64 25.28 38.07 -2.66
CA ALA A 64 24.32 38.91 -1.93
C ALA A 64 22.99 39.15 -2.67
N ALA A 65 22.94 38.91 -3.99
CA ALA A 65 21.73 38.99 -4.79
C ALA A 65 20.93 37.67 -4.80
N TRP A 66 21.53 36.57 -4.34
CA TRP A 66 20.87 35.27 -4.30
C TRP A 66 19.86 35.21 -3.17
N TYR A 67 18.83 34.40 -3.40
CA TYR A 67 17.92 33.99 -2.36
C TYR A 67 18.72 33.31 -1.23
N PRO A 68 18.62 33.79 0.03
CA PRO A 68 19.37 33.22 1.13
C PRO A 68 18.97 31.76 1.37
N SER A 69 19.92 30.83 1.28
CA SER A 69 19.61 29.40 1.44
C SER A 69 19.01 29.07 2.81
N ALA A 70 19.43 29.82 3.84
CA ALA A 70 18.91 29.74 5.20
C ALA A 70 17.38 29.99 5.27
N ASP A 71 16.84 30.84 4.39
CA ASP A 71 15.42 31.20 4.38
C ASP A 71 14.55 30.10 3.73
N LEU A 72 15.12 29.25 2.87
CA LEU A 72 14.42 28.11 2.26
C LEU A 72 14.03 27.05 3.31
N GLY A 73 14.70 27.06 4.47
CA GLY A 73 14.36 26.23 5.62
C GLY A 73 14.35 24.74 5.29
N SER A 74 15.52 24.11 5.30
CA SER A 74 15.65 22.65 5.07
C SER A 74 17.10 22.14 5.12
N GLY A 75 18.09 23.02 5.28
CA GLY A 75 19.51 22.65 5.15
C GLY A 75 20.00 22.57 3.69
N ALA A 76 19.16 22.98 2.74
CA ALA A 76 19.56 23.17 1.34
C ALA A 76 20.71 24.18 1.24
N VAL A 77 21.61 23.95 0.30
CA VAL A 77 22.73 24.85 -0.01
C VAL A 77 22.80 25.14 -1.49
N TRP A 78 23.37 26.28 -1.86
CA TRP A 78 23.72 26.58 -3.25
C TRP A 78 24.81 25.62 -3.71
N ILE A 79 24.53 24.88 -4.79
CA ILE A 79 25.45 23.87 -5.34
C ILE A 79 25.80 24.14 -6.80
N TRP A 80 26.98 23.67 -7.19
CA TRP A 80 27.44 23.65 -8.57
C TRP A 80 28.34 22.43 -8.84
N HIS A 81 28.92 22.28 -10.03
CA HIS A 81 29.91 21.21 -10.29
C HIS A 81 31.27 21.49 -9.65
N GLU A 82 31.59 22.76 -9.41
CA GLU A 82 32.82 23.24 -8.77
C GLU A 82 32.53 24.43 -7.84
N ALA A 83 33.34 24.63 -6.80
CA ALA A 83 33.01 25.56 -5.71
C ALA A 83 33.13 27.04 -6.12
N ASN A 84 33.85 27.30 -7.22
CA ASN A 84 34.00 28.58 -7.89
C ASN A 84 34.08 28.32 -9.38
N ILE A 85 33.25 29.01 -10.17
CA ILE A 85 33.28 28.89 -11.62
C ILE A 85 34.66 29.30 -12.17
N SER A 86 35.23 28.45 -13.02
CA SER A 86 36.58 28.64 -13.56
C SER A 86 36.64 29.65 -14.70
N ASP A 87 35.60 29.73 -15.54
CA ASP A 87 35.44 30.74 -16.59
C ASP A 87 34.05 31.42 -16.51
N PRO A 88 33.92 32.53 -15.76
CA PRO A 88 32.66 33.25 -15.67
C PRO A 88 32.32 34.05 -16.93
N THR A 89 33.18 34.06 -17.95
CA THR A 89 33.00 34.89 -19.15
C THR A 89 32.28 34.19 -20.29
N SER A 90 32.09 32.87 -20.20
CA SER A 90 31.38 32.06 -21.18
C SER A 90 30.16 31.37 -20.59
N ASP A 91 29.24 30.94 -21.45
CA ASP A 91 28.06 30.19 -21.03
C ASP A 91 28.48 28.81 -20.52
N HIS A 92 28.05 28.45 -19.31
CA HIS A 92 28.23 27.12 -18.74
C HIS A 92 26.88 26.47 -18.46
N THR A 93 26.81 25.16 -18.60
CA THR A 93 25.59 24.40 -18.32
C THR A 93 25.95 23.11 -17.63
N ASP A 94 25.30 22.85 -16.50
CA ASP A 94 25.43 21.61 -15.75
C ASP A 94 24.07 20.97 -15.52
N ILE A 95 24.08 19.65 -15.42
CA ILE A 95 22.88 18.84 -15.20
C ILE A 95 22.98 18.17 -13.84
N PHE A 96 22.03 18.44 -12.96
CA PHE A 96 21.91 17.84 -11.64
C PHE A 96 20.85 16.75 -11.65
N THR A 97 21.18 15.57 -11.15
CA THR A 97 20.29 14.41 -11.17
C THR A 97 20.04 13.85 -9.78
N LYS A 98 18.77 13.51 -9.50
CA LYS A 98 18.33 12.78 -8.31
C LYS A 98 17.43 11.61 -8.68
N THR A 99 17.62 10.50 -7.97
CA THR A 99 16.65 9.40 -7.97
C THR A 99 15.65 9.59 -6.85
N ILE A 100 14.36 9.60 -7.18
CA ILE A 100 13.26 9.71 -6.23
C ILE A 100 12.48 8.39 -6.25
N ASN A 101 12.33 7.75 -5.10
CA ASN A 101 11.52 6.53 -4.98
C ASN A 101 10.19 6.84 -4.29
N ILE A 102 9.09 6.45 -4.93
CA ILE A 102 7.73 6.55 -4.38
C ILE A 102 7.31 5.18 -3.88
N ASN A 103 7.22 5.00 -2.56
CA ASN A 103 6.96 3.70 -1.91
C ASN A 103 5.49 3.23 -1.99
N GLY A 104 4.63 4.03 -2.61
CA GLY A 104 3.21 3.73 -2.78
C GLY A 104 2.62 4.45 -3.99
N SER A 105 1.39 4.93 -3.85
CA SER A 105 0.77 5.80 -4.84
C SER A 105 1.26 7.24 -4.66
N PHE A 106 1.65 7.87 -5.76
CA PHE A 106 1.96 9.29 -5.78
C PHE A 106 0.72 10.13 -5.42
N VAL A 107 0.90 11.14 -4.56
CA VAL A 107 -0.17 12.08 -4.19
C VAL A 107 0.11 13.47 -4.77
N SER A 108 1.26 14.05 -4.45
CA SER A 108 1.63 15.39 -4.90
C SER A 108 3.13 15.60 -4.78
N ALA A 109 3.71 16.46 -5.61
CA ALA A 109 5.05 16.97 -5.37
C ALA A 109 5.14 18.44 -5.77
N ASN A 110 5.88 19.21 -4.98
CA ASN A 110 6.13 20.62 -5.23
C ASN A 110 7.62 20.92 -5.02
N ILE A 111 8.22 21.62 -5.97
CA ILE A 111 9.60 22.09 -5.89
C ILE A 111 9.65 23.61 -5.78
N GLU A 112 10.34 24.11 -4.76
CA GLU A 112 10.81 25.48 -4.64
C GLU A 112 12.26 25.54 -5.16
N ILE A 113 12.54 26.40 -6.14
CA ILE A 113 13.83 26.43 -6.84
C ILE A 113 14.29 27.86 -7.12
N ALA A 114 15.59 28.09 -7.01
CA ALA A 114 16.31 29.24 -7.52
C ALA A 114 17.58 28.78 -8.26
N ALA A 115 17.98 29.52 -9.29
CA ALA A 115 19.15 29.18 -10.09
C ALA A 115 19.86 30.44 -10.59
N ASP A 116 21.18 30.39 -10.67
CA ASP A 116 21.99 31.42 -11.30
C ASP A 116 22.61 30.87 -12.60
N ASN A 117 22.07 31.18 -13.80
CA ASN A 117 20.98 32.12 -14.13
C ASN A 117 19.67 31.44 -14.57
N GLY A 118 19.74 30.52 -15.54
CA GLY A 118 18.58 29.86 -16.14
C GLY A 118 18.47 28.40 -15.67
N TYR A 119 17.27 27.83 -15.67
CA TYR A 119 17.10 26.41 -15.33
C TYR A 119 16.02 25.71 -16.14
N LEU A 120 16.11 24.37 -16.24
CA LEU A 120 15.13 23.50 -16.87
C LEU A 120 14.95 22.26 -15.99
N ILE A 121 13.70 21.85 -15.76
CA ILE A 121 13.37 20.69 -14.93
C ILE A 121 12.78 19.60 -15.83
N LYS A 122 13.32 18.38 -15.73
CA LYS A 122 12.67 17.17 -16.25
C LYS A 122 12.35 16.18 -15.13
N VAL A 123 11.23 15.49 -15.30
CA VAL A 123 10.89 14.30 -14.52
C VAL A 123 10.71 13.14 -15.47
N ASN A 124 11.48 12.06 -15.29
CA ASN A 124 11.47 10.88 -16.16
C ASN A 124 11.60 11.26 -17.65
N ASP A 125 12.63 12.05 -17.97
CA ASP A 125 12.92 12.57 -19.32
C ASP A 125 11.87 13.52 -19.93
N VAL A 126 10.80 13.84 -19.21
CA VAL A 126 9.77 14.80 -19.64
C VAL A 126 10.08 16.18 -19.08
N THR A 127 10.28 17.16 -19.96
CA THR A 127 10.41 18.58 -19.55
C THR A 127 9.11 19.08 -18.93
N VAL A 128 9.21 19.56 -17.68
CA VAL A 128 8.10 20.16 -16.92
C VAL A 128 8.19 21.68 -16.94
N VAL A 129 9.40 22.21 -16.81
CA VAL A 129 9.68 23.65 -16.77
C VAL A 129 10.90 23.93 -17.64
N ASP A 130 10.83 24.98 -18.46
CA ASP A 130 11.97 25.49 -19.22
C ASP A 130 12.07 27.00 -19.04
N LYS A 131 13.06 27.41 -18.25
CA LYS A 131 13.49 28.78 -18.02
C LYS A 131 14.99 28.92 -18.32
N LEU A 132 15.52 28.07 -19.19
CA LEU A 132 16.97 27.97 -19.39
C LEU A 132 17.57 29.23 -20.04
N SER A 133 16.73 30.02 -20.72
CA SER A 133 17.08 31.32 -21.33
C SER A 133 16.67 32.53 -20.49
N GLU A 134 16.13 32.34 -19.29
CA GLU A 134 15.71 33.42 -18.41
C GLU A 134 16.84 33.80 -17.45
N GLU A 135 17.11 35.10 -17.31
CA GLU A 135 18.05 35.66 -16.33
C GLU A 135 17.33 35.95 -14.99
N HIS A 136 18.08 36.10 -13.90
CA HIS A 136 17.58 36.49 -12.57
C HIS A 136 16.68 35.46 -11.86
N ASN A 137 16.77 34.17 -12.16
CA ASN A 137 16.06 33.13 -11.38
C ASN A 137 16.70 32.87 -9.99
N TYR A 138 17.65 33.70 -9.57
CA TYR A 138 18.33 33.59 -8.29
C TYR A 138 17.75 34.51 -7.20
N GLU A 139 17.02 35.57 -7.55
CA GLU A 139 16.57 36.59 -6.59
C GLU A 139 15.38 36.12 -5.73
N ALA A 140 14.59 35.18 -6.23
CA ALA A 140 13.42 34.64 -5.55
C ALA A 140 13.17 33.18 -5.94
N LEU A 141 12.52 32.44 -5.04
CA LEU A 141 12.09 31.08 -5.32
C LEU A 141 10.94 31.06 -6.33
N SER A 142 11.05 30.19 -7.34
CA SER A 142 9.92 29.75 -8.15
C SER A 142 9.37 28.44 -7.59
N SER A 143 8.04 28.27 -7.63
CA SER A 143 7.36 27.04 -7.18
C SER A 143 6.71 26.33 -8.36
N HIS A 144 6.93 25.01 -8.48
CA HIS A 144 6.37 24.18 -9.54
C HIS A 144 5.85 22.86 -9.01
N ASP A 145 4.69 22.43 -9.49
CA ASP A 145 4.17 21.09 -9.19
C ASP A 145 4.79 20.07 -10.15
N LEU A 146 5.24 18.95 -9.59
CA LEU A 146 5.86 17.85 -10.33
C LEU A 146 4.98 16.61 -10.24
N ILE A 147 5.04 15.74 -11.24
CA ILE A 147 4.30 14.47 -11.26
C ILE A 147 5.30 13.33 -11.34
N PHE A 148 5.22 12.40 -10.38
CA PHE A 148 6.04 11.20 -10.32
C PHE A 148 5.18 9.94 -10.49
N ASN A 149 5.80 8.86 -10.96
CA ASN A 149 5.21 7.52 -10.99
C ASN A 149 5.48 6.79 -9.66
N SER A 150 4.71 5.74 -9.37
CA SER A 150 5.08 4.79 -8.31
C SER A 150 6.45 4.14 -8.62
N GLY A 151 7.24 3.85 -7.59
CA GLY A 151 8.59 3.30 -7.73
C GLY A 151 9.65 4.36 -8.05
N ASN A 152 10.68 3.96 -8.80
CA ASN A 152 11.83 4.82 -9.09
C ASN A 152 11.53 5.84 -10.18
N ASN A 153 11.94 7.08 -9.93
CA ASN A 153 11.86 8.21 -10.85
C ASN A 153 13.19 8.95 -10.91
N THR A 154 13.39 9.70 -11.97
CA THR A 154 14.53 10.60 -12.14
C THR A 154 14.04 12.05 -12.15
N LEU A 155 14.63 12.89 -11.31
CA LEU A 155 14.56 14.34 -11.39
C LEU A 155 15.87 14.83 -12.01
N GLU A 156 15.78 15.58 -13.10
CA GLU A 156 16.89 16.24 -13.76
C GLU A 156 16.67 17.75 -13.74
N ILE A 157 17.65 18.51 -13.26
CA ILE A 157 17.64 19.97 -13.27
C ILE A 157 18.86 20.42 -14.06
N THR A 158 18.65 20.94 -15.26
CA THR A 158 19.71 21.61 -16.03
C THR A 158 19.77 23.06 -15.59
N VAL A 159 20.97 23.58 -15.28
CA VAL A 159 21.18 24.98 -14.93
C VAL A 159 22.20 25.58 -15.87
N LYS A 160 21.93 26.80 -16.34
CA LYS A 160 22.78 27.55 -17.24
C LYS A 160 23.25 28.85 -16.58
N ASN A 161 24.57 29.00 -16.46
CA ASN A 161 25.21 30.27 -16.17
C ASN A 161 25.47 31.02 -17.49
N PHE A 162 25.10 32.29 -17.55
CA PHE A 162 25.30 33.15 -18.72
C PHE A 162 26.66 33.84 -18.60
N GLY A 163 27.47 33.73 -19.63
CA GLY A 163 28.80 34.34 -19.63
C GLY A 163 28.74 35.86 -19.57
N LEU A 164 29.53 36.46 -18.67
CA LEU A 164 29.66 37.91 -18.56
C LEU A 164 31.08 38.34 -18.88
N GLU A 165 31.27 39.04 -20.00
CA GLU A 165 32.59 39.50 -20.44
C GLU A 165 33.27 40.38 -19.38
N GLY A 166 34.53 40.06 -19.04
CA GLY A 166 35.32 40.81 -18.06
C GLY A 166 34.93 40.57 -16.60
N SER A 167 34.06 39.60 -16.31
CA SER A 167 33.66 39.23 -14.95
C SER A 167 34.72 38.37 -14.23
N THR A 168 34.50 38.19 -12.93
CA THR A 168 35.22 37.24 -12.08
C THR A 168 34.21 36.25 -11.47
N PRO A 169 34.65 35.12 -10.89
CA PRO A 169 33.75 34.15 -10.29
C PRO A 169 32.86 34.75 -9.19
N GLU A 170 33.32 35.82 -8.53
CA GLU A 170 32.56 36.56 -7.53
C GLU A 170 31.48 37.47 -8.13
N LEU A 171 31.68 37.95 -9.36
CA LEU A 171 30.76 38.86 -10.05
C LEU A 171 29.76 38.14 -10.96
N ASN A 172 30.08 36.92 -11.39
CA ASN A 172 29.19 36.07 -12.17
C ASN A 172 29.30 34.61 -11.71
N PRO A 173 28.84 34.31 -10.48
CA PRO A 173 28.80 32.94 -9.97
C PRO A 173 27.67 32.13 -10.61
N ALA A 174 27.78 30.80 -10.53
CA ALA A 174 26.72 29.88 -10.94
C ALA A 174 26.19 29.13 -9.72
N GLY A 175 24.93 28.70 -9.75
CA GLY A 175 24.41 27.92 -8.63
C GLY A 175 23.00 27.38 -8.84
N LEU A 176 22.71 26.30 -8.13
CA LEU A 176 21.38 25.71 -7.99
C LEU A 176 21.01 25.66 -6.50
N LEU A 177 19.80 26.10 -6.16
CA LEU A 177 19.19 25.93 -4.85
C LEU A 177 17.78 25.36 -5.05
N TYR A 178 17.45 24.25 -4.38
CA TYR A 178 16.08 23.75 -4.42
C TYR A 178 15.67 22.97 -3.17
N LYS A 179 14.35 22.88 -2.98
CA LYS A 179 13.66 22.01 -2.04
C LYS A 179 12.45 21.41 -2.72
N LEU A 180 12.41 20.08 -2.78
CA LEU A 180 11.32 19.29 -3.31
C LEU A 180 10.63 18.57 -2.15
N VAL A 181 9.33 18.80 -1.98
CA VAL A 181 8.48 18.04 -1.07
C VAL A 181 7.64 17.08 -1.91
N VAL A 182 7.74 15.79 -1.61
CA VAL A 182 6.98 14.72 -2.27
C VAL A 182 6.09 14.04 -1.25
N ASN A 183 4.79 13.96 -1.53
CA ASN A 183 3.83 13.23 -0.71
C ASN A 183 3.36 12.00 -1.46
N ASP A 184 3.32 10.88 -0.76
CA ASP A 184 2.84 9.60 -1.25
C ASP A 184 1.86 8.96 -0.26
N CYS A 185 1.29 7.84 -0.67
CA CYS A 185 0.24 7.12 0.04
C CYS A 185 0.53 5.63 -0.15
N SER A 186 1.09 5.00 0.88
CA SER A 186 1.39 3.56 0.87
C SER A 186 0.25 2.79 1.51
N SER A 187 -0.09 1.62 0.97
CA SER A 187 -0.99 0.71 1.68
C SER A 187 -0.23 0.09 2.85
N PRO A 188 -0.86 -0.13 4.01
CA PRO A 188 -0.22 -0.88 5.09
C PRO A 188 0.15 -2.28 4.60
N ASP A 189 1.36 -2.71 4.92
CA ASP A 189 1.77 -4.09 4.66
C ASP A 189 0.87 -5.02 5.47
N THR A 190 0.10 -5.86 4.77
CA THR A 190 -0.84 -6.78 5.40
C THR A 190 -0.82 -8.14 4.70
N ALA A 191 -1.14 -9.19 5.44
CA ALA A 191 -1.48 -10.52 4.93
C ALA A 191 -2.95 -10.83 5.23
N THR A 192 -3.52 -11.83 4.55
CA THR A 192 -4.90 -12.27 4.77
C THR A 192 -4.92 -13.69 5.32
N ILE A 193 -5.73 -13.95 6.33
CA ILE A 193 -6.10 -15.31 6.76
C ILE A 193 -7.46 -15.65 6.17
N SER A 194 -7.60 -16.85 5.63
CA SER A 194 -8.84 -17.41 5.13
C SER A 194 -9.12 -18.76 5.77
N ALA A 195 -10.10 -18.82 6.68
CA ALA A 195 -10.46 -20.02 7.41
C ALA A 195 -11.82 -20.57 6.94
N THR A 196 -11.88 -21.87 6.69
CA THR A 196 -13.12 -22.58 6.34
C THR A 196 -13.42 -23.64 7.38
N LYS A 197 -14.68 -23.73 7.83
CA LYS A 197 -15.14 -24.86 8.63
C LYS A 197 -15.85 -25.87 7.75
N ILE A 198 -15.49 -27.14 7.91
CA ILE A 198 -16.15 -28.29 7.31
C ILE A 198 -16.75 -29.14 8.43
N VAL A 199 -17.99 -29.57 8.24
CA VAL A 199 -18.69 -30.51 9.11
C VAL A 199 -19.08 -31.74 8.29
N CYS A 200 -18.73 -32.92 8.78
CA CYS A 200 -19.09 -34.20 8.19
C CYS A 200 -20.15 -34.93 9.04
N ASP A 201 -20.84 -35.87 8.41
CA ASP A 201 -21.83 -36.72 9.09
C ASP A 201 -21.16 -37.73 10.04
N ASP A 202 -20.00 -38.29 9.65
CA ASP A 202 -19.27 -39.32 10.38
C ASP A 202 -17.79 -38.95 10.58
N GLU A 203 -17.19 -39.39 11.70
CA GLU A 203 -15.78 -39.09 12.02
C GLU A 203 -14.80 -39.78 11.07
N SER A 204 -15.17 -40.95 10.52
CA SER A 204 -14.35 -41.63 9.54
C SER A 204 -14.18 -40.85 8.22
N ASP A 205 -14.99 -39.83 7.98
CA ASP A 205 -14.87 -38.95 6.81
C ASP A 205 -13.84 -37.83 7.04
N LEU A 206 -13.37 -37.62 8.27
CA LEU A 206 -12.36 -36.61 8.58
C LEU A 206 -10.97 -37.01 8.05
N PRO A 207 -10.11 -36.03 7.71
CA PRO A 207 -8.87 -36.29 6.99
C PRO A 207 -7.81 -37.04 7.80
N ASN A 208 -7.89 -36.99 9.13
CA ASN A 208 -6.95 -37.64 10.04
C ASN A 208 -5.49 -37.24 9.80
N TRP A 209 -5.25 -35.93 9.61
CA TRP A 209 -3.93 -35.40 9.23
C TRP A 209 -3.00 -35.12 10.41
N GLY A 210 -3.38 -35.43 11.65
CA GLY A 210 -2.61 -35.06 12.85
C GLY A 210 -1.19 -35.64 12.91
N ALA A 211 -0.82 -36.58 12.04
CA ALA A 211 0.55 -37.09 11.87
C ALA A 211 1.36 -36.43 10.73
N GLY A 212 0.81 -35.41 10.07
CA GLY A 212 1.34 -34.76 8.88
C GLY A 212 0.42 -34.93 7.67
N GLY A 213 -0.19 -33.84 7.22
CA GLY A 213 -0.97 -33.75 5.99
C GLY A 213 -0.33 -32.86 4.91
N PRO A 214 -0.99 -32.69 3.75
CA PRO A 214 -0.57 -31.69 2.76
C PRO A 214 -0.83 -30.27 3.27
N ASN A 215 0.02 -29.32 2.85
CA ASN A 215 -0.19 -27.90 3.16
C ASN A 215 -1.61 -27.45 2.77
N VAL A 216 -2.20 -26.61 3.61
CA VAL A 216 -3.50 -26.00 3.38
C VAL A 216 -3.36 -24.85 2.38
N THR A 217 -4.12 -24.93 1.29
CA THR A 217 -4.11 -23.99 0.17
C THR A 217 -5.51 -23.48 -0.13
N SER A 218 -5.63 -22.61 -1.13
CA SER A 218 -6.91 -22.05 -1.58
C SER A 218 -7.93 -23.08 -2.04
N THR A 219 -7.50 -24.29 -2.44
CA THR A 219 -8.40 -25.35 -2.92
C THR A 219 -8.63 -26.46 -1.90
N THR A 220 -7.90 -26.52 -0.79
CA THR A 220 -7.97 -27.63 0.17
C THR A 220 -9.40 -27.91 0.64
N ALA A 221 -10.15 -26.86 1.02
CA ALA A 221 -11.53 -27.02 1.46
C ALA A 221 -12.46 -27.47 0.32
N SER A 222 -12.34 -26.87 -0.87
CA SER A 222 -13.21 -27.22 -2.01
C SER A 222 -12.94 -28.63 -2.52
N ASP A 223 -11.67 -29.05 -2.56
CA ASP A 223 -11.26 -30.37 -2.99
C ASP A 223 -11.73 -31.44 -2.00
N PHE A 224 -11.64 -31.16 -0.69
CA PHE A 224 -12.15 -32.04 0.35
C PHE A 224 -13.66 -32.23 0.25
N LEU A 225 -14.43 -31.14 0.09
CA LEU A 225 -15.89 -31.21 -0.04
C LEU A 225 -16.32 -31.94 -1.32
N LEU A 226 -15.56 -31.80 -2.40
CA LEU A 226 -15.82 -32.54 -3.65
C LEU A 226 -15.57 -34.05 -3.48
N ALA A 227 -14.56 -34.42 -2.70
CA ALA A 227 -14.22 -35.81 -2.43
C ALA A 227 -15.14 -36.48 -1.38
N ASN A 228 -15.75 -35.70 -0.49
CA ASN A 228 -16.55 -36.18 0.64
C ASN A 228 -17.97 -35.57 0.64
N PRO A 229 -18.92 -36.15 -0.13
CA PRO A 229 -20.27 -35.60 -0.29
C PRO A 229 -21.14 -35.58 0.98
N SER A 230 -20.77 -36.33 2.02
CA SER A 230 -21.39 -36.29 3.36
C SER A 230 -20.97 -35.05 4.16
N CYS A 231 -19.96 -34.31 3.70
CA CYS A 231 -19.45 -33.14 4.36
C CYS A 231 -19.98 -31.85 3.71
N HIS A 232 -20.07 -30.79 4.50
CA HIS A 232 -20.49 -29.47 4.05
C HIS A 232 -19.70 -28.34 4.75
N ALA A 233 -19.56 -27.21 4.08
CA ALA A 233 -19.05 -26.00 4.71
C ALA A 233 -20.07 -25.45 5.72
N ALA A 234 -19.59 -24.93 6.84
CA ALA A 234 -20.43 -24.37 7.90
C ALA A 234 -19.96 -22.97 8.31
N ASP A 235 -20.92 -22.13 8.73
CA ASP A 235 -20.60 -20.83 9.32
C ASP A 235 -19.98 -21.02 10.71
N TRP A 236 -18.77 -20.50 10.87
CA TRP A 236 -18.00 -20.65 12.10
C TRP A 236 -17.17 -19.41 12.40
N THR A 237 -17.01 -19.14 13.70
CA THR A 237 -16.13 -18.08 14.19
C THR A 237 -14.80 -18.68 14.56
N PHE A 238 -13.74 -18.14 13.99
CA PHE A 238 -12.36 -18.43 14.34
C PHE A 238 -11.82 -17.31 15.20
N GLU A 239 -10.71 -17.54 15.86
CA GLU A 239 -9.96 -16.51 16.57
C GLU A 239 -8.49 -16.60 16.17
N LEU A 240 -7.82 -15.46 16.24
CA LEU A 240 -6.37 -15.40 16.08
C LEU A 240 -5.73 -14.63 17.22
N ALA A 241 -4.46 -14.93 17.47
CA ALA A 241 -3.64 -14.22 18.45
C ALA A 241 -2.17 -14.12 17.99
N PRO A 242 -1.39 -13.17 18.53
CA PRO A 242 0.05 -13.11 18.29
C PRO A 242 0.77 -14.43 18.61
N GLY A 243 1.81 -14.77 17.84
CA GLY A 243 2.53 -16.05 17.94
C GLY A 243 3.20 -16.39 19.28
N ASP A 244 3.28 -15.45 20.22
CA ASP A 244 3.76 -15.65 21.60
C ASP A 244 2.64 -15.85 22.62
N THR A 245 1.38 -15.90 22.17
CA THR A 245 0.22 -16.17 23.02
C THR A 245 0.26 -17.62 23.52
N GLU A 246 -0.28 -17.88 24.72
CA GLU A 246 -0.41 -19.24 25.26
C GLU A 246 -1.69 -19.90 24.73
N ASN A 247 -1.67 -21.23 24.51
CA ASN A 247 -2.86 -21.99 24.14
C ASN A 247 -3.90 -21.87 25.26
N PRO A 248 -5.09 -21.27 25.00
CA PRO A 248 -6.11 -21.11 26.02
C PRO A 248 -6.72 -22.46 26.43
N GLY A 249 -6.61 -23.48 25.58
CA GLY A 249 -7.10 -24.84 25.78
C GLY A 249 -7.96 -25.31 24.58
N ASP A 250 -7.75 -26.54 24.13
CA ASP A 250 -8.27 -27.01 22.84
C ASP A 250 -9.80 -27.04 22.77
N ASN A 251 -10.45 -27.27 23.91
CA ASN A 251 -11.89 -27.53 24.01
C ASN A 251 -12.67 -26.38 24.70
N ILE A 252 -12.16 -25.15 24.68
CA ILE A 252 -12.91 -23.99 25.19
C ILE A 252 -14.07 -23.65 24.27
N ILE A 253 -15.30 -23.80 24.78
CA ILE A 253 -16.53 -23.40 24.08
C ILE A 253 -16.59 -21.87 23.97
N GLY A 254 -16.79 -21.39 22.74
CA GLY A 254 -16.88 -19.97 22.42
C GLY A 254 -15.53 -19.25 22.42
N ALA A 255 -15.59 -17.95 22.71
CA ALA A 255 -14.43 -17.07 22.67
C ALA A 255 -13.41 -17.39 23.79
N ALA A 256 -12.13 -17.41 23.46
CA ALA A 256 -11.05 -17.51 24.46
C ALA A 256 -10.93 -16.21 25.28
N GLY A 257 -11.24 -15.07 24.67
CA GLY A 257 -11.09 -13.73 25.27
C GLY A 257 -9.63 -13.25 25.32
N GLY A 258 -9.38 -12.15 26.02
CA GLY A 258 -8.03 -11.56 26.10
C GLY A 258 -7.55 -11.00 24.76
N VAL A 259 -6.40 -11.47 24.28
CA VAL A 259 -5.77 -11.03 23.01
C VAL A 259 -6.30 -11.78 21.79
N TRP A 260 -7.14 -12.79 21.98
CA TRP A 260 -7.77 -13.56 20.91
C TRP A 260 -8.84 -12.72 20.21
N THR A 261 -8.66 -12.49 18.92
CA THR A 261 -9.53 -11.64 18.11
C THR A 261 -10.40 -12.51 17.18
N PRO A 262 -11.73 -12.41 17.27
CA PRO A 262 -12.62 -13.23 16.45
C PRO A 262 -12.70 -12.75 15.00
N PHE A 263 -12.86 -13.69 14.07
CA PHE A 263 -13.16 -13.43 12.67
C PHE A 263 -14.03 -14.53 12.05
N THR A 264 -14.61 -14.24 10.89
CA THR A 264 -15.41 -15.17 10.09
C THR A 264 -14.96 -15.15 8.66
N SER A 265 -14.69 -16.31 8.08
CA SER A 265 -14.18 -16.51 6.71
C SER A 265 -12.78 -15.91 6.48
N THR A 266 -12.64 -14.58 6.50
CA THR A 266 -11.37 -13.90 6.26
C THR A 266 -11.10 -12.77 7.23
N THR A 267 -9.82 -12.44 7.41
CA THR A 267 -9.38 -11.26 8.17
C THR A 267 -7.99 -10.82 7.72
N THR A 268 -7.67 -9.53 7.91
CA THR A 268 -6.38 -8.94 7.55
C THR A 268 -5.48 -8.83 8.77
N ILE A 269 -4.18 -9.06 8.56
CA ILE A 269 -3.15 -9.05 9.59
C ILE A 269 -2.10 -8.01 9.21
N PRO A 270 -1.82 -7.00 10.07
CA PRO A 270 -0.75 -6.05 9.82
C PRO A 270 0.63 -6.71 9.90
N LEU A 271 1.55 -6.28 9.04
CA LEU A 271 2.93 -6.72 9.01
C LEU A 271 3.89 -5.61 9.51
N PRO A 272 5.06 -5.98 10.07
CA PRO A 272 5.51 -7.34 10.30
C PRO A 272 4.80 -7.99 11.50
N SER A 273 4.18 -9.14 11.28
CA SER A 273 3.77 -10.09 12.32
C SER A 273 4.65 -11.33 12.16
N ALA A 274 5.37 -11.72 13.21
CA ALA A 274 6.33 -12.84 13.13
C ALA A 274 5.63 -14.19 12.87
N SER A 275 4.52 -14.40 13.57
CA SER A 275 3.60 -15.52 13.41
C SER A 275 2.29 -15.20 14.13
N ILE A 276 1.25 -15.95 13.80
CA ILE A 276 -0.02 -15.94 14.52
C ILE A 276 -0.44 -17.37 14.86
N TRP A 277 -1.25 -17.49 15.91
CA TRP A 277 -2.04 -18.68 16.19
C TRP A 277 -3.45 -18.50 15.68
N VAL A 278 -4.06 -19.59 15.21
CA VAL A 278 -5.45 -19.66 14.81
C VAL A 278 -6.13 -20.78 15.59
N ARG A 279 -7.35 -20.51 16.04
CA ARG A 279 -8.24 -21.50 16.65
C ARG A 279 -9.66 -21.34 16.12
N GLU A 280 -10.47 -22.38 16.22
CA GLU A 280 -11.91 -22.22 16.14
C GLU A 280 -12.52 -21.94 17.52
N GLN A 281 -13.57 -21.12 17.56
CA GLN A 281 -14.44 -21.05 18.73
C GLN A 281 -15.26 -22.34 18.79
N MET A 282 -14.87 -23.29 19.65
CA MET A 282 -15.59 -24.55 19.78
C MET A 282 -17.06 -24.32 20.12
N LYS A 283 -17.94 -25.18 19.58
CA LYS A 283 -19.37 -25.16 19.87
C LYS A 283 -19.75 -26.44 20.60
N ASP A 284 -20.71 -26.34 21.50
CA ASP A 284 -21.30 -27.52 22.12
C ASP A 284 -21.98 -28.41 21.07
N GLY A 285 -22.06 -29.72 21.32
CA GLY A 285 -22.67 -30.68 20.42
C GLY A 285 -21.76 -31.22 19.30
N TYR A 286 -20.46 -30.90 19.30
CA TYR A 286 -19.46 -31.45 18.37
C TYR A 286 -18.41 -32.28 19.11
N ILE A 287 -17.72 -33.17 18.39
CA ILE A 287 -16.63 -33.97 18.96
C ILE A 287 -15.49 -33.07 19.47
N PRO A 288 -14.78 -33.45 20.54
CA PRO A 288 -13.69 -32.64 21.08
C PRO A 288 -12.39 -32.81 20.28
N PHE A 289 -11.50 -31.84 20.43
CA PHE A 289 -10.08 -31.96 20.07
C PHE A 289 -9.36 -32.86 21.08
N THR A 290 -8.47 -33.73 20.60
CA THR A 290 -7.67 -34.65 21.45
C THR A 290 -6.29 -34.10 21.82
N GLY A 291 -5.90 -32.96 21.25
CA GLY A 291 -4.74 -32.16 21.65
C GLY A 291 -3.44 -32.55 20.94
N LEU A 292 -2.30 -32.28 21.62
CA LEU A 292 -0.92 -32.48 21.15
C LEU A 292 -0.53 -33.96 21.00
N ASN A 293 -1.23 -34.68 20.13
CA ASN A 293 -1.00 -36.07 19.80
C ASN A 293 -1.21 -36.28 18.29
N THR A 294 -0.68 -37.37 17.75
CA THR A 294 -0.73 -37.66 16.30
C THR A 294 -1.42 -38.99 15.98
N THR A 295 -2.07 -39.60 16.97
CA THR A 295 -2.56 -40.99 16.86
C THR A 295 -4.00 -41.19 17.32
N GLN A 296 -4.57 -40.24 18.07
CA GLN A 296 -5.96 -40.29 18.55
C GLN A 296 -6.85 -39.64 17.51
N ASN A 297 -7.04 -40.38 16.42
CA ASN A 297 -7.56 -39.85 15.19
C ASN A 297 -9.07 -39.55 15.25
N VAL A 298 -9.79 -40.16 16.20
CA VAL A 298 -11.14 -39.75 16.60
C VAL A 298 -11.10 -38.40 17.33
N SER A 299 -11.08 -37.32 16.56
CA SER A 299 -10.89 -35.95 17.03
C SER A 299 -11.47 -34.91 16.07
N ALA A 300 -11.83 -33.74 16.59
CA ALA A 300 -11.87 -32.53 15.78
C ALA A 300 -10.46 -32.21 15.24
N GLU A 301 -10.39 -31.51 14.11
CA GLU A 301 -9.12 -31.15 13.45
C GLU A 301 -9.14 -29.68 13.00
N LEU A 302 -8.00 -29.00 13.07
CA LEU A 302 -7.77 -27.65 12.54
C LEU A 302 -6.35 -27.62 11.99
N TYR A 303 -6.17 -27.15 10.76
CA TYR A 303 -4.86 -27.01 10.12
C TYR A 303 -4.73 -25.69 9.38
N CYS A 304 -3.57 -25.04 9.45
CA CYS A 304 -3.29 -23.78 8.76
C CYS A 304 -1.96 -23.81 7.99
N ASN A 305 -2.04 -23.43 6.72
CA ASN A 305 -0.90 -23.27 5.82
C ASN A 305 0.06 -24.47 5.80
N ASP A 306 1.20 -24.38 6.49
CA ASP A 306 2.24 -25.40 6.57
C ASP A 306 2.27 -26.12 7.93
N ASP A 307 1.45 -25.69 8.89
CA ASP A 307 1.17 -26.42 10.12
C ASP A 307 -0.02 -27.36 9.90
N VAL A 308 0.32 -28.64 9.80
CA VAL A 308 -0.63 -29.72 9.52
C VAL A 308 -0.29 -30.88 10.43
N LEU A 309 -0.26 -30.60 11.73
CA LEU A 309 0.22 -31.51 12.77
C LEU A 309 -0.67 -31.42 14.01
N HIS A 310 -0.79 -32.53 14.72
CA HIS A 310 -1.60 -32.70 15.92
C HIS A 310 -3.12 -32.64 15.70
N TYR A 311 -3.85 -32.94 16.77
CA TYR A 311 -5.31 -32.97 16.84
C TYR A 311 -5.79 -31.90 17.85
N ASP A 312 -5.11 -30.76 17.89
CA ASP A 312 -5.39 -29.64 18.77
C ASP A 312 -6.16 -28.53 18.05
N ASN A 313 -6.58 -27.52 18.81
CA ASN A 313 -7.30 -26.36 18.30
C ASN A 313 -6.40 -25.12 18.39
N TYR A 314 -5.19 -25.27 17.88
CA TYR A 314 -4.11 -24.32 18.13
C TYR A 314 -3.02 -24.41 17.06
N ASP A 315 -3.31 -23.85 15.90
CA ASP A 315 -2.49 -24.04 14.70
C ASP A 315 -1.80 -22.74 14.27
N PHE A 316 -0.60 -22.81 13.69
CA PHE A 316 0.22 -21.61 13.41
C PHE A 316 0.31 -21.21 11.94
N VAL A 317 0.41 -19.90 11.72
CA VAL A 317 0.86 -19.34 10.44
C VAL A 317 2.11 -18.50 10.69
N SER A 318 3.18 -18.76 9.93
CA SER A 318 4.47 -18.07 10.06
C SER A 318 4.96 -17.53 8.73
N SER A 319 6.06 -16.75 8.76
CA SER A 319 6.74 -16.26 7.56
C SER A 319 5.79 -15.53 6.59
N MET A 320 4.90 -14.69 7.15
CA MET A 320 3.88 -14.00 6.38
C MET A 320 4.48 -12.91 5.49
N GLU A 321 4.04 -12.87 4.22
CA GLU A 321 4.47 -11.90 3.22
C GLU A 321 3.33 -10.94 2.86
N THR A 322 3.68 -9.69 2.53
CA THR A 322 2.71 -8.66 2.12
C THR A 322 1.88 -9.14 0.92
N GLY A 323 0.55 -9.01 1.04
CA GLY A 323 -0.42 -9.30 -0.01
C GLY A 323 -0.74 -10.79 -0.19
N GLN A 324 -0.12 -11.69 0.56
CA GLN A 324 -0.41 -13.12 0.50
C GLN A 324 -1.66 -13.50 1.30
N ILE A 325 -2.27 -14.61 0.90
CA ILE A 325 -3.39 -15.25 1.61
C ILE A 325 -2.93 -16.58 2.17
N TYR A 326 -3.13 -16.78 3.47
CA TYR A 326 -2.83 -18.02 4.18
C TYR A 326 -4.15 -18.70 4.54
N TYR A 327 -4.21 -20.01 4.39
CA TYR A 327 -5.46 -20.77 4.44
C TYR A 327 -5.50 -21.68 5.66
N CYS A 328 -6.64 -21.73 6.33
CA CYS A 328 -6.93 -22.66 7.40
C CYS A 328 -8.18 -23.47 7.08
N VAL A 329 -8.21 -24.74 7.48
CA VAL A 329 -9.42 -25.57 7.41
C VAL A 329 -9.60 -26.30 8.73
N ALA A 330 -10.79 -26.17 9.31
CA ALA A 330 -11.21 -26.94 10.46
C ALA A 330 -12.26 -27.97 10.07
N PHE A 331 -12.25 -29.10 10.76
CA PHE A 331 -13.10 -30.26 10.51
C PHE A 331 -13.81 -30.66 11.82
N ASN A 332 -15.09 -31.01 11.74
CA ASN A 332 -15.86 -31.50 12.90
C ASN A 332 -16.91 -32.52 12.49
N VAL A 333 -17.43 -33.20 13.50
CA VAL A 333 -18.62 -34.05 13.41
C VAL A 333 -19.57 -33.71 14.55
N SER A 334 -20.86 -33.68 14.25
CA SER A 334 -21.91 -33.52 15.26
C SER A 334 -22.01 -34.76 16.14
N THR A 335 -22.02 -34.58 17.46
CA THR A 335 -22.28 -35.67 18.43
C THR A 335 -23.73 -36.14 18.41
N THR A 336 -24.65 -35.33 17.87
CA THR A 336 -26.03 -35.73 17.59
C THR A 336 -26.14 -36.32 16.18
N PRO A 337 -26.75 -37.50 16.00
CA PRO A 337 -26.92 -38.09 14.68
C PRO A 337 -27.67 -37.13 13.74
N PRO A 338 -27.31 -37.09 12.45
CA PRO A 338 -28.08 -36.33 11.48
C PRO A 338 -29.54 -36.85 11.46
N PRO A 339 -30.53 -35.98 11.19
CA PRO A 339 -31.90 -36.42 11.02
C PRO A 339 -31.98 -37.56 9.99
N PRO A 340 -32.85 -38.57 10.17
CA PRO A 340 -33.00 -39.64 9.19
C PRO A 340 -33.30 -39.04 7.81
N ALA A 341 -32.60 -39.52 6.78
CA ALA A 341 -32.87 -39.11 5.40
C ALA A 341 -34.35 -39.40 5.04
N PRO A 342 -35.04 -38.48 4.33
CA PRO A 342 -36.45 -38.61 3.99
C PRO A 342 -36.78 -39.78 3.06
#